data_AF-A0A7G7BW78-F1
#
_entry.id   AF-A0A7G7BW78-F1
#
_cell.length_a   1.000
_cell.length_b   1.000
_cell.length_c   1.000
_cell.angle_alpha   90.00
_cell.angle_beta   90.00
_cell.angle_gamma   90.00
#
_symmetry.space_group_name_H-M   'P 1'
#
loop_
_entity.id
_entity.type
_entity.pdbx_description
1 polymer ?
#
loop_
_entity_poly.entity_id
_entity_poly.type
_entity_poly.pdbx_seq_one_letter_code
_entity_poly.pdbx_strand_id
1 'polypeptide(L)'
;MNFTSSTEGDMEIFLSVVGTHLGKIGAETVLDLYVDTAITDPAPERVLEEMIEEARSAQGPASARRGDPLMAVPLDLHSQRGLERFSLLAHRTIGCEASVGAELVFSTVENERIVCLDLPQGDVEALEAEARLEGAKSLIRVA
;
A
#
# COMPACT_ATOMS: atom_id res chain seq x y z
N MET A 1 0.39 -4.10 -14.79
CA MET A 1 -0.99 -4.64 -14.88
C MET A 1 -1.81 -4.02 -13.77
N ASN A 2 -3.01 -3.54 -14.08
CA ASN A 2 -3.81 -2.77 -13.15
C ASN A 2 -4.95 -3.59 -12.55
N PHE A 3 -5.26 -3.36 -11.27
CA PHE A 3 -6.31 -4.05 -10.53
C PHE A 3 -7.21 -3.09 -9.77
N THR A 4 -8.50 -3.42 -9.70
CA THR A 4 -9.50 -2.76 -8.85
C THR A 4 -10.41 -3.78 -8.17
N SER A 5 -11.22 -3.33 -7.22
CA SER A 5 -12.23 -4.15 -6.55
C SER A 5 -13.52 -3.36 -6.28
N SER A 6 -14.64 -4.08 -6.16
CA SER A 6 -15.92 -3.44 -5.81
C SER A 6 -16.02 -3.09 -4.32
N THR A 7 -15.25 -3.76 -3.46
CA THR A 7 -15.25 -3.56 -2.01
C THR A 7 -13.85 -3.25 -1.50
N GLU A 8 -13.79 -2.44 -0.44
CA GLU A 8 -12.56 -2.16 0.30
C GLU A 8 -11.90 -3.44 0.79
N GLY A 9 -12.67 -4.34 1.42
CA GLY A 9 -12.14 -5.59 1.97
C GLY A 9 -11.49 -6.51 0.92
N ASP A 10 -12.01 -6.56 -0.30
CA ASP A 10 -11.38 -7.36 -1.35
C ASP A 10 -10.06 -6.73 -1.82
N MET A 11 -9.95 -5.39 -1.81
CA MET A 11 -8.69 -4.70 -2.09
C MET A 11 -7.67 -4.96 -0.97
N GLU A 12 -8.10 -4.90 0.29
CA GLU A 12 -7.25 -5.16 1.45
C GLU A 12 -6.71 -6.60 1.44
N ILE A 13 -7.54 -7.60 1.08
CA ILE A 13 -7.08 -8.99 0.91
C ILE A 13 -6.03 -9.07 -0.20
N PHE A 14 -6.32 -8.46 -1.36
CA PHE A 14 -5.36 -8.45 -2.48
C PHE A 14 -4.04 -7.79 -2.09
N LEU A 15 -4.09 -6.65 -1.41
CA LEU A 15 -2.91 -5.94 -0.94
C LEU A 15 -2.15 -6.69 0.17
N SER A 16 -2.82 -7.49 0.99
CA SER A 16 -2.13 -8.37 1.95
C SER A 16 -1.24 -9.40 1.22
N VAL A 17 -1.76 -10.00 0.15
CA VAL A 17 -1.03 -10.93 -0.72
C VAL A 17 0.11 -10.22 -1.45
N VAL A 18 -0.17 -9.08 -2.08
CA VAL A 18 0.83 -8.26 -2.76
C VAL A 18 1.94 -7.82 -1.81
N GLY A 19 1.59 -7.27 -0.64
CA GLY A 19 2.55 -6.81 0.36
C GLY A 19 3.49 -7.94 0.82
N THR A 20 2.94 -9.14 1.00
CA THR A 20 3.74 -10.33 1.33
C THR A 20 4.73 -10.67 0.22
N HIS A 21 4.32 -10.56 -1.06
CA HIS A 21 5.20 -10.79 -2.19
C HIS A 21 6.28 -9.70 -2.33
N LEU A 22 5.90 -8.43 -2.21
CA LEU A 22 6.80 -7.29 -2.24
C LEU A 22 7.88 -7.40 -1.16
N GLY A 23 7.50 -7.79 0.06
CA GLY A 23 8.45 -8.11 1.13
C GLY A 23 9.40 -9.25 0.76
N LYS A 24 8.93 -10.34 0.13
CA LYS A 24 9.78 -11.47 -0.29
C LYS A 24 10.82 -11.08 -1.34
N ILE A 25 10.48 -10.18 -2.27
CA ILE A 25 11.40 -9.71 -3.32
C ILE A 25 12.28 -8.55 -2.85
N GLY A 26 12.13 -8.10 -1.60
CA GLY A 26 12.93 -7.02 -1.02
C GLY A 26 12.60 -5.64 -1.60
N ALA A 27 11.34 -5.41 -1.96
CA ALA A 27 10.91 -4.11 -2.46
C ALA A 27 10.89 -3.06 -1.33
N GLU A 28 11.54 -1.92 -1.58
CA GLU A 28 11.45 -0.75 -0.71
C GLU A 28 10.09 -0.08 -0.93
N THR A 29 9.27 -0.03 0.11
CA THR A 29 7.89 0.48 0.02
C THR A 29 7.74 1.75 0.81
N VAL A 30 7.11 2.76 0.19
CA VAL A 30 6.79 4.05 0.81
C VAL A 30 5.31 4.37 0.65
N LEU A 31 4.81 5.18 1.58
CA LEU A 31 3.42 5.62 1.65
C LEU A 31 3.36 7.11 1.94
N ASP A 32 2.56 7.84 1.17
CA ASP A 32 2.22 9.23 1.44
C ASP A 32 0.98 9.28 2.34
N LEU A 33 1.10 9.81 3.56
CA LEU A 33 0.03 9.78 4.57
C LEU A 33 -1.02 10.89 4.39
N TYR A 34 -1.46 11.09 3.14
CA TYR A 34 -2.57 11.98 2.80
C TYR A 34 -3.68 11.17 2.14
N VAL A 35 -4.91 11.65 2.34
CA VAL A 35 -6.11 11.07 1.77
C VAL A 35 -6.95 12.19 1.16
N ASP A 36 -7.49 11.97 -0.04
CA ASP A 36 -8.39 12.95 -0.68
C ASP A 36 -9.79 12.95 -0.05
N THR A 37 -10.21 11.78 0.45
CA THR A 37 -11.49 11.58 1.12
C THR A 37 -11.28 11.01 2.51
N ALA A 38 -12.08 11.48 3.48
CA ALA A 38 -12.03 10.96 4.84
C ALA A 38 -12.28 9.44 4.86
N ILE A 39 -11.41 8.70 5.55
CA ILE A 39 -11.59 7.27 5.80
C ILE A 39 -12.70 7.11 6.84
N THR A 40 -13.76 6.39 6.50
CA THR A 40 -14.90 6.17 7.42
C THR A 40 -14.86 4.84 8.17
N ASP A 41 -13.98 3.93 7.77
CA ASP A 41 -13.79 2.66 8.45
C ASP A 41 -12.82 2.86 9.64
N PRO A 42 -13.22 2.52 10.89
CA PRO A 42 -12.42 2.77 12.08
C PRO A 42 -11.03 2.11 12.07
N ALA A 43 -10.88 0.96 11.41
CA ALA A 43 -9.60 0.24 11.41
C ALA A 43 -8.51 0.98 10.61
N PRO A 44 -8.69 1.28 9.30
CA PRO A 44 -7.73 2.07 8.54
C PRO A 44 -7.62 3.52 9.04
N GLU A 45 -8.70 4.14 9.55
CA GLU A 45 -8.64 5.49 10.14
C GLU A 45 -7.63 5.54 11.30
N ARG A 46 -7.77 4.63 12.28
CA ARG A 46 -6.85 4.54 13.42
C ARG A 46 -5.41 4.29 12.97
N VAL A 47 -5.20 3.39 12.00
CA VAL A 47 -3.84 3.08 11.51
C VAL A 47 -3.20 4.29 10.83
N LEU A 48 -3.96 5.06 10.07
CA LEU A 48 -3.49 6.31 9.47
C LEU A 48 -3.09 7.34 10.55
N GLU A 49 -3.95 7.55 11.55
CA GLU A 49 -3.68 8.46 12.66
C GLU A 49 -2.41 8.08 13.43
N GLU A 50 -2.26 6.80 13.78
CA GLU A 50 -1.06 6.27 14.44
C GLU A 50 0.20 6.52 13.61
N MET A 51 0.13 6.27 12.29
CA MET A 51 1.27 6.50 11.40
C MET A 51 1.62 7.99 11.28
N ILE A 52 0.62 8.87 11.22
CA ILE A 52 0.84 10.33 11.19
C ILE A 52 1.52 10.79 12.49
N GLU A 53 1.07 10.31 13.64
CA GLU A 53 1.69 10.63 14.94
C GLU A 53 3.14 10.14 15.01
N GLU A 54 3.41 8.90 14.58
CA GLU A 54 4.75 8.33 14.51
C GLU A 54 5.67 9.14 13.58
N ALA A 55 5.19 9.46 12.38
CA ALA A 55 5.96 10.20 11.38
C ALA A 55 6.32 11.61 11.86
N ARG A 56 5.37 12.32 12.48
CA ARG A 56 5.61 13.65 13.08
C ARG A 56 6.58 13.58 14.26
N SER A 57 6.46 12.55 15.10
CA SER A 57 7.32 12.36 16.27
C SER A 57 8.76 12.01 15.88
N ALA A 58 8.94 11.21 14.83
CA ALA A 58 10.25 10.82 14.31
C ALA A 58 11.05 12.01 13.75
N GLN A 59 10.38 13.09 13.31
CA GLN A 59 11.07 14.26 12.78
C GLN A 59 11.73 15.15 13.84
N GLY A 60 11.38 15.11 15.12
CA GLY A 60 12.06 15.89 16.18
C GLY A 60 12.29 17.40 15.92
N PRO A 61 12.87 18.15 16.87
CA PRO A 61 13.18 19.58 16.66
C PRO A 61 14.44 19.83 15.80
N ALA A 62 15.32 18.83 15.64
CA ALA A 62 16.59 18.96 14.91
C ALA A 62 16.52 18.58 13.43
N SER A 63 15.42 17.96 12.98
CA SER A 63 15.28 17.42 11.62
C SER A 63 14.33 18.22 10.73
N ALA A 64 13.89 19.41 11.16
CA ALA A 64 13.05 20.35 10.41
C ALA A 64 13.62 20.81 9.04
N ARG A 65 14.78 20.29 8.62
CA ARG A 65 15.37 20.47 7.29
C ARG A 65 15.09 19.31 6.31
N ARG A 66 14.42 18.24 6.73
CA ARG A 66 14.14 17.04 5.91
C ARG A 66 12.66 16.94 5.54
N GLY A 67 12.24 17.66 4.50
CA GLY A 67 10.98 17.39 3.79
C GLY A 67 9.69 17.43 4.62
N ASP A 68 8.57 17.12 3.97
CA ASP A 68 7.29 16.93 4.66
C ASP A 68 7.32 15.56 5.41
N PRO A 69 7.02 15.50 6.73
CA PRO A 69 6.99 14.25 7.49
C PRO A 69 6.04 13.20 6.96
N LEU A 70 5.02 13.61 6.21
CA LEU A 70 3.95 12.73 5.77
C LEU A 70 4.17 12.20 4.35
N MET A 71 5.24 12.63 3.67
CA MET A 71 5.60 12.12 2.34
C MET A 71 6.67 11.04 2.40
N ALA A 72 6.54 10.03 1.55
CA ALA A 72 7.44 8.90 1.39
C ALA A 72 7.77 8.19 2.72
N VAL A 73 6.76 7.95 3.55
CA VAL A 73 6.92 7.27 4.84
C VAL A 73 7.23 5.79 4.58
N PRO A 74 8.38 5.26 5.06
CA PRO A 74 8.78 3.89 4.76
C PRO A 74 7.88 2.87 5.47
N LEU A 75 7.60 1.77 4.78
CA LEU A 75 6.88 0.60 5.30
C LEU A 75 7.78 -0.63 5.30
N ASP A 76 7.88 -1.29 6.45
CA ASP A 76 8.59 -2.57 6.59
C ASP A 76 7.64 -3.75 6.31
N LEU A 77 7.62 -4.19 5.05
CA LEU A 77 6.80 -5.34 4.61
C LEU A 77 7.30 -6.71 5.10
N HIS A 78 8.42 -6.78 5.83
CA HIS A 78 8.82 -8.02 6.53
C HIS A 78 8.16 -8.17 7.90
N SER A 79 7.56 -7.10 8.41
CA SER A 79 6.88 -7.10 9.70
C SER A 79 5.36 -7.28 9.52
N GLN A 80 4.72 -7.99 10.45
CA GLN A 80 3.26 -8.10 10.47
C GLN A 80 2.57 -6.73 10.50
N ARG A 81 3.15 -5.78 11.26
CA ARG A 81 2.64 -4.41 11.38
C ARG A 81 2.73 -3.64 10.06
N GLY A 82 3.82 -3.77 9.32
CA GLY A 82 3.97 -3.12 8.02
C GLY A 82 3.07 -3.72 6.95
N LEU A 83 2.86 -5.05 6.97
CA LEU A 83 1.89 -5.72 6.10
C LEU A 83 0.46 -5.26 6.37
N GLU A 84 0.06 -5.14 7.64
CA GLU A 84 -1.25 -4.61 8.04
C GLU A 84 -1.45 -3.16 7.60
N ARG A 85 -0.42 -2.31 7.77
CA ARG A 85 -0.44 -0.92 7.30
C ARG A 85 -0.60 -0.83 5.79
N PHE A 86 0.17 -1.63 5.06
CA PHE A 86 0.12 -1.67 3.60
C PHE A 86 -1.26 -2.10 3.11
N SER A 87 -1.81 -3.20 3.64
CA SER A 87 -3.11 -3.71 3.20
C SER A 87 -4.25 -2.75 3.49
N LEU A 88 -4.21 -2.04 4.62
CA LEU A 88 -5.25 -1.11 5.01
C LEU A 88 -5.15 0.26 4.32
N LEU A 89 -3.96 0.73 3.97
CA LEU A 89 -3.78 2.13 3.57
C LEU A 89 -3.31 2.35 2.12
N ALA A 90 -2.68 1.38 1.46
CA ALA A 90 -2.05 1.64 0.17
C ALA A 90 -3.05 2.22 -0.86
N HIS A 91 -4.23 1.60 -1.03
CA HIS A 91 -5.25 2.09 -1.97
C HIS A 91 -6.11 3.26 -1.47
N ARG A 92 -5.87 3.78 -0.26
CA ARG A 92 -6.64 4.88 0.34
C ARG A 92 -5.88 6.20 0.37
N THR A 93 -4.57 6.12 0.22
CA THR A 93 -3.68 7.27 0.26
C THR A 93 -3.41 7.80 -1.13
N ILE A 94 -2.96 9.06 -1.21
CA ILE A 94 -2.64 9.71 -2.49
C ILE A 94 -1.46 9.05 -3.22
N GLY A 95 -0.62 8.29 -2.50
CA GLY A 95 0.55 7.65 -3.07
C GLY A 95 1.04 6.49 -2.22
N CYS A 96 1.21 5.33 -2.84
CA CYS A 96 1.99 4.23 -2.32
C CYS A 96 2.80 3.63 -3.45
N GLU A 97 4.11 3.49 -3.23
CA GLU A 97 5.04 3.00 -4.23
C GLU A 97 5.92 1.91 -3.63
N ALA A 98 6.23 0.87 -4.40
CA ALA A 98 7.27 -0.08 -4.05
C ALA A 98 8.25 -0.28 -5.20
N SER A 99 9.54 -0.26 -4.88
CA SER A 99 10.61 -0.35 -5.87
C SER A 99 11.62 -1.45 -5.52
N VAL A 100 12.15 -2.13 -6.54
CA VAL A 100 13.31 -3.04 -6.42
C VAL A 100 14.49 -2.38 -7.11
N GLY A 101 15.43 -1.84 -6.32
CA GLY A 101 16.50 -1.02 -6.85
C GLY A 101 15.95 0.27 -7.48
N ALA A 102 16.07 0.43 -8.80
CA ALA A 102 15.58 1.59 -9.53
C ALA A 102 14.25 1.34 -10.27
N GLU A 103 13.70 0.14 -10.18
CA GLU A 103 12.49 -0.27 -10.89
C GLU A 103 11.27 -0.18 -9.97
N LEU A 104 10.27 0.60 -10.38
CA LEU A 104 8.98 0.70 -9.71
C LEU A 104 8.14 -0.53 -10.05
N VAL A 105 7.81 -1.35 -9.06
CA VAL A 105 7.09 -2.63 -9.25
C VAL A 105 5.66 -2.60 -8.73
N PHE A 106 5.33 -1.62 -7.89
CA PHE A 106 3.98 -1.36 -7.39
C PHE A 106 3.73 0.14 -7.31
N SER A 107 2.55 0.58 -7.72
CA SER A 107 2.06 1.94 -7.45
C SER A 107 0.55 1.96 -7.28
N THR A 108 0.05 2.97 -6.58
CA THR A 108 -1.36 3.33 -6.59
C THR A 108 -1.63 4.39 -7.65
N VAL A 109 -2.82 4.37 -8.22
CA VAL A 109 -3.30 5.46 -9.09
C VAL A 109 -4.00 6.48 -8.19
N GLU A 110 -3.46 7.70 -8.15
CA GLU A 110 -4.01 8.79 -7.35
C GLU A 110 -5.51 8.99 -7.63
N ASN A 111 -6.31 9.25 -6.59
CA ASN A 111 -7.76 9.44 -6.66
C ASN A 111 -8.57 8.22 -7.17
N GLU A 112 -7.96 7.07 -7.41
CA GLU A 112 -8.64 5.89 -7.91
C GLU A 112 -8.38 4.68 -7.01
N ARG A 113 -9.38 3.79 -6.82
CA ARG A 113 -9.15 2.47 -6.18
C ARG A 113 -8.52 1.52 -7.19
N ILE A 114 -7.38 1.91 -7.76
CA ILE A 114 -6.63 1.15 -8.75
C ILE A 114 -5.18 1.05 -8.30
N VAL A 115 -4.63 -0.14 -8.38
CA VAL A 115 -3.20 -0.40 -8.15
C VAL A 115 -2.57 -0.99 -9.40
N CYS A 116 -1.33 -0.62 -9.66
CA CYS A 116 -0.51 -1.11 -10.76
C CYS A 116 0.58 -2.04 -10.22
N LEU A 117 0.70 -3.22 -10.84
CA LEU A 117 1.79 -4.16 -10.64
C LEU A 117 2.65 -4.22 -11.89
N ASP A 118 3.89 -3.74 -11.82
CA ASP A 118 4.89 -3.91 -12.88
C ASP A 118 5.82 -5.08 -12.52
N LEU A 119 5.23 -6.27 -12.53
CA LEU A 119 5.87 -7.54 -12.20
C LEU A 119 5.75 -8.50 -13.40
N PRO A 120 6.60 -9.55 -13.48
CA PRO A 120 6.43 -10.61 -14.46
C PRO A 120 5.00 -11.15 -14.47
N GLN A 121 4.44 -11.40 -15.65
CA GLN A 121 3.04 -11.82 -15.81
C GLN A 121 2.67 -13.04 -14.94
N GLY A 122 3.59 -14.01 -14.80
CA GLY A 122 3.38 -15.20 -13.97
C GLY A 122 3.22 -14.87 -12.49
N ASP A 123 3.93 -13.86 -11.98
CA ASP A 123 3.80 -13.41 -10.60
C ASP A 123 2.46 -12.71 -10.39
N VAL A 124 2.07 -11.82 -11.31
CA VAL A 124 0.78 -11.14 -11.26
C VAL A 124 -0.40 -12.12 -11.27
N GLU A 125 -0.34 -13.14 -12.11
CA GLU A 125 -1.34 -14.20 -12.19
C GLU A 125 -1.41 -15.03 -10.89
N ALA A 126 -0.25 -15.34 -10.29
CA ALA A 126 -0.19 -16.06 -9.02
C ALA A 126 -0.79 -15.23 -7.87
N LEU A 127 -0.47 -13.93 -7.78
CA LEU A 127 -1.00 -13.03 -6.76
C LEU A 127 -2.51 -12.88 -6.86
N GLU A 128 -3.05 -12.74 -8.08
CA GLU A 128 -4.50 -12.71 -8.28
C GLU A 128 -5.15 -14.03 -7.83
N ALA A 129 -4.58 -15.17 -8.22
CA ALA A 129 -5.12 -16.47 -7.85
C ALA A 129 -5.11 -16.67 -6.34
N GLU A 130 -4.02 -16.31 -5.66
CA GLU A 130 -3.88 -16.37 -4.20
C GLU A 130 -4.90 -15.46 -3.50
N ALA A 131 -5.05 -14.20 -3.94
CA ALA A 131 -6.04 -13.30 -3.37
C ALA A 131 -7.48 -13.81 -3.54
N ARG A 132 -7.80 -14.45 -4.67
CA ARG A 132 -9.12 -15.08 -4.87
C ARG A 132 -9.34 -16.26 -3.94
N LEU A 133 -8.30 -17.05 -3.65
CA LEU A 133 -8.36 -18.14 -2.67
C LEU A 133 -8.58 -17.62 -1.24
N GLU A 134 -7.95 -16.50 -0.90
CA GLU A 134 -8.14 -15.79 0.38
C GLU A 134 -9.48 -15.05 0.49
N GLY A 135 -10.24 -14.95 -0.61
CA GLY A 135 -11.62 -14.49 -0.61
C GLY A 135 -11.89 -13.14 -1.29
N ALA A 136 -10.90 -12.54 -1.98
CA ALA A 136 -11.09 -11.34 -2.79
C ALA A 136 -11.91 -11.63 -4.06
N LYS A 137 -13.23 -11.72 -3.92
CA LYS A 137 -14.14 -12.22 -4.97
C LYS A 137 -14.41 -11.21 -6.08
N SER A 138 -14.34 -9.92 -5.77
CA SER A 138 -14.63 -8.82 -6.68
C SER A 138 -13.39 -8.15 -7.27
N LEU A 139 -12.24 -8.81 -7.21
CA LEU A 139 -11.01 -8.35 -7.87
C LEU A 139 -11.16 -8.41 -9.39
N ILE A 140 -10.82 -7.32 -10.08
CA ILE A 140 -10.96 -7.15 -11.54
C ILE A 140 -9.66 -6.57 -12.10
N ARG A 141 -9.18 -7.11 -13.22
CA ARG A 141 -8.11 -6.49 -14.02
C ARG A 141 -8.68 -5.34 -14.84
N VAL A 142 -8.01 -4.19 -14.83
CA VAL A 142 -8.41 -3.04 -15.64
C VAL A 142 -7.37 -2.77 -16.73
N ALA A 143 -7.85 -2.31 -17.88
CA ALA A 143 -7.05 -2.06 -19.07
C ALA A 143 -6.29 -0.73 -18.97
#